data_AF-A0A060XWG6-F1
#
_entry.id   AF-A0A060XWG6-F1
#
_cell.length_a   1.000
_cell.length_b   1.000
_cell.length_c   1.000
_cell.angle_alpha   90.00
_cell.angle_beta   90.00
_cell.angle_gamma   90.00
#
_symmetry.space_group_name_H-M   'P 1'
#
loop_
_entity.id
_entity.type
_entity.pdbx_description
1 polymer ?
#
loop_
_entity_poly.entity_id
_entity_poly.type
_entity_poly.pdbx_seq_one_letter_code
_entity_poly.pdbx_strand_id
1 'polypeptide(L)'
;MVFQILVLWLCLNLPTANSGCVQRDFSANRACPKLISLFFLLLRYQEVTARLCLIVLNMYTVSNWIVHISTLLVTYLIPMTCAATHSLKYFYTVLPQSTGLPEFSAVTYLDEEPIYFYDSSTKEVVARQEWVKEAVDPDFWRRNTQILKETEKVLKNNMATARDRFNQTSARTLQVMYSCEWVEETGATEGHEQYGYGGEDFLLFDLKNERWIAPVRQGHITKIKWDANVPKLKAKIHYLTHTCNEWLNKYVSNRRRMLQRTVPPQVTLFQKEPSYPVTCHATGFYPNAIMIFWRRDGVEVHGVDVVHEETLPNGDGTYQKRTHLAVSPEDLQKHDYKCTVKHSGNDVVLSANRDSIRGNSRNTQGVSIIIITINMVLISVILAFSVIVLVLKRTMYCKGKEPTTGKEKQCPISRLEKNVLLLNNSKPAEMEKSKLSHSADTLQCPTQDTTGSDRSRTISSGSSVGSDDSGDSTTPFVKKRKLGSV
;
A
#
# COMPACT_ATOMS: atom_id res chain seq x y z
N MET A 1 -1.72 -1.83 60.69
CA MET A 1 -0.34 -1.87 61.21
C MET A 1 -0.24 -2.30 62.68
N VAL A 2 -0.91 -1.63 63.63
CA VAL A 2 -0.78 -1.95 65.07
C VAL A 2 -1.29 -3.35 65.43
N PHE A 3 -2.45 -3.77 64.89
CA PHE A 3 -2.99 -5.12 65.10
C PHE A 3 -2.11 -6.22 64.46
N GLN A 4 -1.39 -5.89 63.37
CA GLN A 4 -0.50 -6.80 62.65
C GLN A 4 0.78 -7.11 63.43
N ILE A 5 1.34 -6.10 64.12
CA ILE A 5 2.53 -6.29 64.97
C ILE A 5 2.17 -7.12 66.20
N LEU A 6 0.98 -6.90 66.78
CA LEU A 6 0.54 -7.61 67.99
C LEU A 6 0.37 -9.13 67.76
N VAL A 7 -0.21 -9.52 66.61
CA VAL A 7 -0.46 -10.94 66.28
C VAL A 7 0.85 -11.66 65.94
N LEU A 8 1.74 -11.03 65.16
CA LEU A 8 3.08 -11.58 64.89
C LEU A 8 3.92 -11.69 66.18
N TRP A 9 3.86 -10.68 67.04
CA TRP A 9 4.57 -10.68 68.33
C TRP A 9 4.04 -11.77 69.27
N LEU A 10 2.72 -11.99 69.33
CA LEU A 10 2.12 -13.08 70.11
C LEU A 10 2.53 -14.46 69.57
N CYS A 11 2.51 -14.68 68.26
CA CYS A 11 2.89 -15.99 67.69
C CYS A 11 4.40 -16.28 67.77
N LEU A 12 5.26 -15.25 67.71
CA LEU A 12 6.72 -15.41 67.84
C LEU A 12 7.19 -15.60 69.29
N ASN A 13 6.42 -15.15 70.28
CA ASN A 13 6.79 -15.21 71.70
C ASN A 13 6.05 -16.30 72.50
N LEU A 14 5.47 -17.32 71.85
CA LEU A 14 4.99 -18.49 72.60
C LEU A 14 6.18 -19.24 73.23
N PRO A 15 6.25 -19.38 74.56
CA PRO A 15 7.41 -19.94 75.23
C PRO A 15 7.57 -21.43 74.92
N THR A 16 8.64 -21.82 74.25
CA THR A 16 9.05 -23.23 74.11
C THR A 16 9.49 -23.75 75.47
N ALA A 17 8.72 -24.66 76.08
CA ALA A 17 9.06 -25.26 77.37
C ALA A 17 10.26 -26.22 77.24
N ASN A 18 11.47 -25.69 77.45
CA ASN A 18 12.70 -26.49 77.57
C ASN A 18 12.84 -27.01 79.01
N SER A 19 12.50 -28.28 79.27
CA SER A 19 12.69 -28.92 80.58
C SER A 19 14.05 -29.61 80.66
N GLY A 20 15.04 -28.98 81.30
CA GLY A 20 16.27 -29.63 81.72
C GLY A 20 16.06 -30.44 83.00
N CYS A 21 16.02 -31.76 82.88
CA CYS A 21 16.17 -32.70 84.00
C CYS A 21 17.25 -33.73 83.62
N VAL A 22 18.45 -33.58 84.17
CA VAL A 22 19.52 -34.59 84.15
C VAL A 22 19.80 -35.00 85.61
N GLN A 23 19.78 -36.31 85.83
CA GLN A 23 19.91 -37.06 87.09
C GLN A 23 20.96 -36.54 88.09
N ARG A 24 20.55 -36.46 89.37
CA ARG A 24 21.34 -36.99 90.51
C ARG A 24 20.39 -37.47 91.61
N ASP A 25 20.71 -38.64 92.15
CA ASP A 25 19.93 -39.47 93.06
C ASP A 25 19.26 -38.72 94.21
N PHE A 26 17.96 -38.96 94.41
CA PHE A 26 17.41 -39.10 95.75
C PHE A 26 16.14 -39.96 95.70
N SER A 27 16.09 -40.90 96.64
CA SER A 27 14.97 -41.74 96.97
C SER A 27 13.72 -40.94 97.35
N ALA A 28 12.58 -41.65 97.32
CA ALA A 28 11.30 -41.28 97.92
C ALA A 28 10.35 -40.33 97.15
N ASN A 29 9.30 -40.98 96.65
CA ASN A 29 7.89 -40.58 96.79
C ASN A 29 7.35 -39.29 96.12
N ARG A 30 6.40 -39.57 95.21
CA ARG A 30 5.28 -38.72 94.75
C ARG A 30 5.64 -37.49 93.93
N ALA A 31 6.08 -37.76 92.70
CA ALA A 31 5.85 -36.88 91.57
C ALA A 31 4.35 -36.54 91.45
N CYS A 32 4.07 -35.25 91.34
CA CYS A 32 2.75 -34.66 91.40
C CYS A 32 1.96 -34.95 90.10
N PRO A 33 0.88 -35.76 90.10
CA PRO A 33 0.09 -36.03 88.87
C PRO A 33 -0.58 -34.78 88.29
N LYS A 34 -0.75 -33.72 89.10
CA LYS A 34 -1.26 -32.42 88.67
C LYS A 34 -0.29 -31.65 87.76
N LEU A 35 1.01 -31.79 87.95
CA LEU A 35 2.03 -31.10 87.13
C LEU A 35 2.16 -31.71 85.74
N ILE A 36 2.07 -33.03 85.62
CA ILE A 36 2.09 -33.73 84.33
C ILE A 36 0.82 -33.42 83.52
N SER A 37 -0.36 -33.45 84.17
CA SER A 37 -1.62 -33.09 83.51
C SER A 37 -1.62 -31.62 83.03
N LEU A 38 -1.10 -30.70 83.85
CA LEU A 38 -0.94 -29.29 83.47
C LEU A 38 0.03 -29.11 82.30
N PHE A 39 1.12 -29.87 82.27
CA PHE A 39 2.08 -29.87 81.16
C PHE A 39 1.44 -30.33 79.85
N PHE A 40 0.66 -31.42 79.87
CA PHE A 40 -0.09 -31.86 78.68
C PHE A 40 -1.19 -30.88 78.26
N LEU A 41 -1.87 -30.22 79.20
CA LEU A 41 -2.83 -29.15 78.90
C LEU A 41 -2.18 -27.93 78.26
N LEU A 42 -0.99 -27.54 78.75
CA LEU A 42 -0.20 -26.45 78.17
C LEU A 42 0.32 -26.81 76.77
N LEU A 43 0.79 -28.03 76.55
CA LEU A 43 1.16 -28.51 75.21
C LEU A 43 -0.03 -28.50 74.25
N ARG A 44 -1.21 -28.95 74.71
CA ARG A 44 -2.43 -28.94 73.89
C ARG A 44 -2.91 -27.51 73.59
N TYR A 45 -2.76 -26.60 74.55
CA TYR A 45 -3.05 -25.18 74.37
C TYR A 45 -2.07 -24.53 73.37
N GLN A 46 -0.78 -24.85 73.44
CA GLN A 46 0.21 -24.42 72.46
C GLN A 46 -0.09 -24.97 71.06
N GLU A 47 -0.52 -26.23 70.95
CA GLU A 47 -0.86 -26.82 69.66
C GLU A 47 -2.11 -26.17 69.03
N VAL A 48 -3.14 -25.91 69.83
CA VAL A 48 -4.38 -25.24 69.37
C VAL A 48 -4.11 -23.78 68.98
N THR A 49 -3.31 -23.06 69.76
CA THR A 49 -2.94 -21.67 69.44
C THR A 49 -2.03 -21.56 68.22
N ALA A 50 -1.09 -22.50 68.02
CA ALA A 50 -0.29 -22.58 66.80
C ALA A 50 -1.17 -22.86 65.57
N ARG A 51 -2.12 -23.80 65.66
CA ARG A 51 -3.07 -24.09 64.56
C ARG A 51 -3.96 -22.90 64.23
N LEU A 52 -4.48 -22.18 65.24
CA LEU A 52 -5.24 -20.95 65.04
C LEU A 52 -4.39 -19.85 64.39
N CYS A 53 -3.13 -19.68 64.80
CA CYS A 53 -2.22 -18.71 64.18
C CYS A 53 -1.95 -19.04 62.71
N LEU A 54 -1.74 -20.31 62.37
CA LEU A 54 -1.58 -20.79 60.99
C LEU A 54 -2.82 -20.50 60.12
N ILE A 55 -4.03 -20.72 60.63
CA ILE A 55 -5.28 -20.41 59.91
C ILE A 55 -5.39 -18.91 59.66
N VAL A 56 -5.12 -18.09 60.67
CA VAL A 56 -5.16 -16.63 60.54
C VAL A 56 -4.12 -16.15 59.53
N LEU A 57 -2.88 -16.65 59.59
CA LEU A 57 -1.83 -16.32 58.63
C LEU A 57 -2.24 -16.69 57.20
N ASN A 58 -2.85 -17.87 57.01
CA ASN A 58 -3.30 -18.34 55.70
C ASN A 58 -4.51 -17.54 55.17
N MET A 59 -5.42 -17.12 56.05
CA MET A 59 -6.50 -16.20 55.65
C MET A 59 -5.96 -14.83 55.23
N TYR A 60 -4.92 -14.33 55.90
CA TYR A 60 -4.25 -13.09 55.53
C TYR A 60 -3.51 -13.19 54.20
N THR A 61 -2.80 -14.30 53.94
CA THR A 61 -2.14 -14.50 52.64
C THR A 61 -3.19 -14.55 51.53
N VAL A 62 -4.25 -15.35 51.65
CA VAL A 62 -5.32 -15.45 50.65
C VAL A 62 -5.98 -14.11 50.37
N SER A 63 -6.27 -13.31 51.41
CA SER A 63 -6.81 -11.95 51.24
C SER A 63 -5.87 -11.06 50.43
N ASN A 64 -4.56 -11.10 50.72
CA ASN A 64 -3.57 -10.32 49.99
C ASN A 64 -3.46 -10.77 48.52
N TRP A 65 -3.52 -12.08 48.27
CA TRP A 65 -3.55 -12.64 46.91
C TRP A 65 -4.81 -12.18 46.15
N ILE A 66 -5.98 -12.15 46.77
CA ILE A 66 -7.22 -11.64 46.15
C ILE A 66 -7.10 -10.15 45.82
N VAL A 67 -6.54 -9.34 46.71
CA VAL A 67 -6.31 -7.90 46.46
C VAL A 67 -5.33 -7.69 45.31
N HIS A 68 -4.24 -8.45 45.24
CA HIS A 68 -3.28 -8.39 44.13
C HIS A 68 -3.86 -8.89 42.80
N ILE A 69 -4.62 -9.98 42.81
CA ILE A 69 -5.28 -10.50 41.60
C ILE A 69 -6.34 -9.51 41.12
N SER A 70 -7.14 -8.94 42.02
CA SER A 70 -8.16 -7.94 41.63
C SER A 70 -7.53 -6.64 41.12
N THR A 71 -6.45 -6.15 41.71
CA THR A 71 -5.72 -5.00 41.14
C THR A 71 -5.11 -5.32 39.78
N LEU A 72 -4.51 -6.50 39.60
CA LEU A 72 -4.00 -6.96 38.30
C LEU A 72 -5.12 -7.08 37.26
N LEU A 73 -6.27 -7.61 37.64
CA LEU A 73 -7.44 -7.74 36.77
C LEU A 73 -7.99 -6.37 36.38
N VAL A 74 -8.08 -5.41 37.31
CA VAL A 74 -8.49 -4.03 37.02
C VAL A 74 -7.48 -3.35 36.09
N THR A 75 -6.17 -3.52 36.28
CA THR A 75 -5.16 -2.98 35.35
C THR A 75 -5.21 -3.61 33.97
N TYR A 76 -5.61 -4.89 33.85
CA TYR A 76 -5.75 -5.58 32.57
C TYR A 76 -7.07 -5.25 31.86
N LEU A 77 -8.11 -4.92 32.62
CA LEU A 77 -9.45 -4.57 32.13
C LEU A 77 -9.64 -3.08 31.83
N ILE A 78 -8.69 -2.21 32.18
CA ILE A 78 -8.66 -0.84 31.66
C ILE A 78 -7.97 -0.92 30.29
N PRO A 79 -8.70 -0.92 29.16
CA PRO A 79 -8.07 -0.53 27.92
C PRO A 79 -7.49 0.86 28.16
N MET A 80 -6.18 0.99 27.98
CA MET A 80 -5.50 2.28 27.92
C MET A 80 -6.02 3.00 26.67
N THR A 81 -7.25 3.51 26.78
CA THR A 81 -7.84 4.47 25.87
C THR A 81 -7.15 5.78 26.20
N CYS A 82 -5.90 5.91 25.75
CA CYS A 82 -5.40 7.26 25.54
C CYS A 82 -6.34 7.87 24.51
N ALA A 83 -7.06 8.91 24.90
CA ALA A 83 -7.69 9.82 23.98
C ALA A 83 -6.67 10.10 22.85
N ALA A 84 -6.99 9.68 21.62
CA ALA A 84 -6.10 10.00 20.52
C ALA A 84 -6.21 11.51 20.29
N THR A 85 -5.13 12.22 20.55
CA THR A 85 -4.99 13.62 20.15
C THR A 85 -4.35 13.63 18.78
N HIS A 86 -5.02 14.30 17.84
CA HIS A 86 -4.51 14.48 16.49
C HIS A 86 -4.10 15.92 16.27
N SER A 87 -3.01 16.14 15.52
CA SER A 87 -2.52 17.48 15.21
C SER A 87 -2.15 17.64 13.74
N LEU A 88 -2.34 18.85 13.21
CA LEU A 88 -1.88 19.23 11.88
C LEU A 88 -0.97 20.44 12.05
N LYS A 89 0.34 20.24 11.82
CA LYS A 89 1.36 21.26 12.07
C LYS A 89 2.05 21.66 10.77
N TYR A 90 2.19 22.95 10.56
CA TYR A 90 2.89 23.54 9.42
C TYR A 90 4.14 24.25 9.93
N PHE A 91 5.29 23.91 9.36
CA PHE A 91 6.57 24.52 9.69
C PHE A 91 7.19 25.13 8.45
N TYR A 92 7.36 26.45 8.48
CA TYR A 92 8.02 27.20 7.43
C TYR A 92 9.35 27.73 7.95
N THR A 93 10.42 27.55 7.20
CA THR A 93 11.76 28.02 7.57
C THR A 93 12.36 28.80 6.42
N VAL A 94 12.81 30.03 6.71
CA VAL A 94 13.62 30.83 5.79
C VAL A 94 15.04 30.88 6.34
N LEU A 95 16.00 30.46 5.53
CA LEU A 95 17.42 30.49 5.83
C LEU A 95 18.11 31.66 5.11
N PRO A 96 19.17 32.23 5.71
CA PRO A 96 20.06 33.14 5.01
C PRO A 96 20.76 32.42 3.83
N GLN A 97 21.03 33.18 2.77
CA GLN A 97 21.59 32.66 1.51
C GLN A 97 22.98 31.99 1.66
N SER A 98 23.71 32.31 2.72
CA SER A 98 25.08 31.80 2.97
C SER A 98 25.16 30.36 3.48
N THR A 99 24.04 29.64 3.57
CA THR A 99 23.99 28.31 4.24
C THR A 99 24.26 27.12 3.31
N GLY A 100 24.22 27.31 1.99
CA GLY A 100 24.31 26.20 1.02
C GLY A 100 23.10 25.26 1.02
N LEU A 101 22.06 25.58 1.79
CA LEU A 101 20.77 24.89 1.88
C LEU A 101 19.70 25.67 1.10
N PRO A 102 18.54 25.05 0.79
CA PRO A 102 17.41 25.81 0.24
C PRO A 102 17.02 26.97 1.16
N GLU A 103 16.97 28.18 0.62
CA GLU A 103 16.64 29.40 1.37
C GLU A 103 15.24 29.36 1.99
N PHE A 104 14.32 28.56 1.47
CA PHE A 104 13.01 28.36 2.05
C PHE A 104 12.58 26.90 1.99
N SER A 105 12.00 26.42 3.09
CA SER A 105 11.35 25.11 3.16
C SER A 105 10.04 25.20 3.92
N ALA A 106 9.09 24.36 3.52
CA ALA A 106 7.80 24.22 4.17
C ALA A 106 7.45 22.75 4.33
N VAL A 107 7.15 22.33 5.55
CA VAL A 107 6.85 20.94 5.89
C VAL A 107 5.51 20.90 6.61
N THR A 108 4.65 19.98 6.21
CA THR A 108 3.37 19.73 6.91
C THR A 108 3.41 18.37 7.55
N TYR A 109 3.07 18.32 8.83
CA TYR A 109 3.02 17.13 9.65
C TYR A 109 1.57 16.82 10.00
N LEU A 110 1.18 15.55 9.84
CA LEU A 110 0.02 15.00 10.50
C LEU A 110 0.52 14.21 11.71
N ASP A 111 0.08 14.62 12.89
CA ASP A 111 0.64 14.21 14.18
C ASP A 111 2.13 14.55 14.21
N GLU A 112 3.00 13.53 14.12
CA GLU A 112 4.47 13.69 14.06
C GLU A 112 5.07 13.16 12.75
N GLU A 113 4.23 12.89 11.75
CA GLU A 113 4.65 12.32 10.47
C GLU A 113 4.54 13.35 9.34
N PRO A 114 5.62 13.63 8.59
CA PRO A 114 5.56 14.56 7.48
C PRO A 114 4.71 13.98 6.35
N ILE A 115 3.69 14.72 5.92
CA ILE A 115 2.73 14.30 4.88
C ILE A 115 3.01 14.92 3.51
N TYR A 116 3.57 16.13 3.47
CA TYR A 116 4.09 16.75 2.25
C TYR A 116 5.11 17.86 2.55
N PHE A 117 5.88 18.21 1.53
CA PHE A 117 7.07 19.04 1.64
C PHE A 117 7.23 19.96 0.43
N TYR A 118 7.81 21.13 0.63
CA TYR A 118 8.25 22.08 -0.39
C TYR A 118 9.64 22.61 -0.01
N ASP A 119 10.50 22.82 -1.01
CA ASP A 119 11.72 23.63 -0.87
C ASP A 119 11.89 24.62 -2.03
N SER A 120 12.70 25.64 -1.81
CA SER A 120 13.01 26.67 -2.80
C SER A 120 13.88 26.19 -3.96
N SER A 121 14.43 24.97 -3.88
CA SER A 121 15.28 24.39 -4.94
C SER A 121 14.43 23.77 -6.04
N THR A 122 13.46 22.95 -5.65
CA THR A 122 12.50 22.27 -6.53
C THR A 122 11.30 23.15 -6.85
N LYS A 123 10.88 23.99 -5.90
CA LYS A 123 9.72 24.88 -5.99
C LYS A 123 8.42 24.15 -6.31
N GLU A 124 8.26 22.95 -5.76
CA GLU A 124 7.08 22.10 -5.92
C GLU A 124 6.68 21.47 -4.58
N VAL A 125 5.37 21.33 -4.37
CA VAL A 125 4.85 20.56 -3.22
C VAL A 125 4.82 19.09 -3.60
N VAL A 126 5.55 18.28 -2.83
CA VAL A 126 5.67 16.83 -3.05
C VAL A 126 5.08 16.08 -1.86
N ALA A 127 4.22 15.10 -2.15
CA ALA A 127 3.69 14.18 -1.15
C ALA A 127 4.82 13.34 -0.54
N ARG A 128 4.82 13.19 0.78
CA ARG A 128 5.71 12.27 1.51
C ARG A 128 5.05 10.94 1.85
N GLN A 129 3.72 10.91 1.80
CA GLN A 129 2.91 9.74 2.09
C GLN A 129 1.93 9.48 0.95
N GLU A 130 1.80 8.21 0.54
CA GLU A 130 0.98 7.85 -0.63
C GLU A 130 -0.51 8.11 -0.38
N TRP A 131 -1.00 7.82 0.83
CA TRP A 131 -2.40 8.01 1.21
C TRP A 131 -2.87 9.48 1.13
N VAL A 132 -1.95 10.44 1.22
CA VAL A 132 -2.26 11.87 1.14
C VAL A 132 -2.73 12.24 -0.27
N LYS A 133 -2.19 11.58 -1.30
CA LYS A 133 -2.59 11.82 -2.69
C LYS A 133 -4.06 11.48 -2.92
N GLU A 134 -4.57 10.44 -2.26
CA GLU A 134 -5.99 10.08 -2.29
C GLU A 134 -6.86 10.97 -1.39
N ALA A 135 -6.25 11.66 -0.41
CA ALA A 135 -6.97 12.55 0.50
C ALA A 135 -7.24 13.94 -0.09
N VAL A 136 -6.68 14.28 -1.26
CA VAL A 136 -6.74 15.63 -1.84
C VAL A 136 -7.31 15.62 -3.26
N ASP A 137 -7.83 16.76 -3.71
CA ASP A 137 -8.28 16.93 -5.09
C ASP A 137 -7.09 17.05 -6.07
N PRO A 138 -7.28 16.77 -7.37
CA PRO A 138 -6.20 16.82 -8.37
C PRO A 138 -5.49 18.19 -8.46
N ASP A 139 -6.20 19.28 -8.17
CA ASP A 139 -5.66 20.64 -8.23
C ASP A 139 -4.92 21.05 -6.93
N PHE A 140 -4.98 20.24 -5.88
CA PHE A 140 -4.40 20.57 -4.57
C PHE A 140 -2.91 20.90 -4.66
N TRP A 141 -2.12 20.07 -5.35
CA TRP A 141 -0.66 20.21 -5.45
C TRP A 141 -0.26 21.48 -6.19
N ARG A 142 -0.92 21.76 -7.31
CA ARG A 142 -0.70 22.97 -8.10
C ARG A 142 -1.07 24.22 -7.31
N ARG A 143 -2.22 24.20 -6.62
CA ARG A 143 -2.67 25.32 -5.77
C ARG A 143 -1.68 25.56 -4.64
N ASN A 144 -1.33 24.54 -3.85
CA ASN A 144 -0.41 24.69 -2.72
C ASN A 144 1.01 25.08 -3.15
N THR A 145 1.47 24.64 -4.32
CA THR A 145 2.74 25.08 -4.89
C THR A 145 2.76 26.58 -5.17
N GLN A 146 1.70 27.11 -5.78
CA GLN A 146 1.60 28.55 -6.03
C GLN A 146 1.55 29.34 -4.72
N ILE A 147 0.78 28.84 -3.76
CA ILE A 147 0.64 29.39 -2.42
C ILE A 147 2.02 29.51 -1.74
N LEU A 148 2.81 28.44 -1.72
CA LEU A 148 4.11 28.44 -1.08
C LEU A 148 5.16 29.28 -1.82
N LYS A 149 5.07 29.41 -3.15
CA LYS A 149 5.90 30.35 -3.92
C LYS A 149 5.65 31.82 -3.54
N GLU A 150 4.40 32.16 -3.26
CA GLU A 150 4.05 33.51 -2.79
C GLU A 150 4.49 33.72 -1.34
N THR A 151 4.24 32.73 -0.47
CA THR A 151 4.69 32.73 0.93
C THR A 151 6.21 32.85 1.03
N GLU A 152 6.98 32.15 0.19
CA GLU A 152 8.45 32.24 0.13
C GLU A 152 8.92 33.69 -0.04
N LYS A 153 8.34 34.42 -1.01
CA LYS A 153 8.69 35.82 -1.27
C LYS A 153 8.38 36.71 -0.08
N VAL A 154 7.20 36.54 0.51
CA VAL A 154 6.76 37.32 1.67
C VAL A 154 7.65 37.08 2.88
N LEU A 155 7.97 35.82 3.20
CA LEU A 155 8.79 35.50 4.36
C LEU A 155 10.25 35.91 4.18
N LYS A 156 10.80 35.87 2.97
CA LYS A 156 12.12 36.45 2.66
C LYS A 156 12.16 37.96 2.92
N ASN A 157 11.14 38.69 2.48
CA ASN A 157 11.03 40.13 2.78
C ASN A 157 10.85 40.42 4.27
N ASN A 158 10.07 39.60 4.97
CA ASN A 158 9.89 39.70 6.42
C ASN A 158 11.20 39.44 7.18
N MET A 159 12.00 38.48 6.72
CA MET A 159 13.32 38.18 7.29
C MET A 159 14.28 39.37 7.13
N ALA A 160 14.29 40.03 5.96
CA ALA A 160 15.06 41.26 5.75
C ALA A 160 14.57 42.42 6.64
N THR A 161 13.25 42.57 6.78
CA THR A 161 12.65 43.56 7.67
C THR A 161 13.05 43.31 9.14
N ALA A 162 13.04 42.04 9.58
CA ALA A 162 13.49 41.67 10.91
C ALA A 162 14.97 42.01 11.13
N ARG A 163 15.85 41.64 10.19
CA ARG A 163 17.27 42.02 10.21
C ARG A 163 17.46 43.51 10.47
N ASP A 164 16.75 44.35 9.72
CA ASP A 164 16.89 45.81 9.81
C ASP A 164 16.39 46.33 11.17
N ARG A 165 15.26 45.82 11.68
CA ARG A 165 14.74 46.20 13.01
C ARG A 165 15.63 45.77 14.17
N PHE A 166 16.39 44.70 13.99
CA PHE A 166 17.40 44.26 14.94
C PHE A 166 18.77 44.92 14.73
N ASN A 167 18.90 45.84 13.76
CA ASN A 167 20.16 46.50 13.38
C ASN A 167 21.29 45.50 13.09
N GLN A 168 20.97 44.39 12.40
CA GLN A 168 21.92 43.33 12.08
C GLN A 168 22.52 43.50 10.68
N THR A 169 23.80 43.15 10.53
CA THR A 169 24.48 43.19 9.22
C THR A 169 24.07 42.02 8.31
N SER A 170 23.70 40.88 8.89
CA SER A 170 23.19 39.71 8.18
C SER A 170 21.88 39.23 8.80
N ALA A 171 20.99 38.71 7.95
CA ALA A 171 19.74 38.13 8.40
C ALA A 171 19.98 36.82 9.17
N ARG A 172 19.13 36.56 10.15
CA ARG A 172 19.04 35.27 10.84
C ARG A 172 17.84 34.48 10.33
N THR A 173 17.80 33.21 10.68
CA THR A 173 16.69 32.30 10.34
C THR A 173 15.35 32.85 10.83
N LEU A 174 14.36 32.89 9.94
CA LEU A 174 12.96 33.19 10.28
C LEU A 174 12.16 31.89 10.20
N GLN A 175 11.41 31.56 11.24
CA GLN A 175 10.56 30.38 11.31
C GLN A 175 9.12 30.77 11.57
N VAL A 176 8.19 30.05 10.96
CA VAL A 176 6.76 30.16 11.25
C VAL A 176 6.25 28.77 11.57
N MET A 177 5.55 28.65 12.67
CA MET A 177 4.82 27.44 13.02
C MET A 177 3.36 27.81 13.22
N TYR A 178 2.45 27.10 12.57
CA TYR A 178 1.04 27.17 12.92
C TYR A 178 0.43 25.77 12.89
N SER A 179 -0.53 25.56 13.79
CA SER A 179 -1.14 24.24 13.96
C SER A 179 -2.58 24.34 14.42
N CYS A 180 -3.29 23.23 14.24
CA CYS A 180 -4.50 22.93 14.99
C CYS A 180 -4.40 21.52 15.57
N GLU A 181 -5.03 21.33 16.71
CA GLU A 181 -5.08 20.06 17.42
C GLU A 181 -6.52 19.76 17.81
N TRP A 182 -6.88 18.48 17.81
CA TRP A 182 -8.18 18.01 18.27
C TRP A 182 -8.02 16.75 19.13
N VAL A 183 -8.68 16.75 20.29
CA VAL A 183 -8.81 15.60 21.18
C VAL A 183 -10.09 14.83 20.87
N GLU A 184 -9.97 13.59 20.38
CA GLU A 184 -11.12 12.80 19.91
C GLU A 184 -12.24 12.61 20.95
N GLU A 185 -11.89 12.40 22.21
CA GLU A 185 -12.88 12.15 23.28
C GLU A 185 -13.76 13.36 23.59
N THR A 186 -13.16 14.55 23.60
CA THR A 186 -13.82 15.76 24.09
C THR A 186 -14.34 16.65 22.97
N GLY A 187 -13.87 16.46 21.73
CA GLY A 187 -14.14 17.43 20.67
C GLY A 187 -13.30 18.71 20.81
N ALA A 188 -12.46 18.83 21.85
CA ALA A 188 -11.74 20.05 22.14
C ALA A 188 -10.71 20.34 21.04
N THR A 189 -10.76 21.56 20.52
CA THR A 189 -9.83 22.02 19.48
C THR A 189 -8.97 23.16 20.00
N GLU A 190 -7.71 23.16 19.59
CA GLU A 190 -6.76 24.23 19.90
C GLU A 190 -6.06 24.67 18.61
N GLY A 191 -5.63 25.93 18.55
CA GLY A 191 -4.96 26.49 17.39
C GLY A 191 -3.81 27.40 17.81
N HIS A 192 -2.68 27.26 17.12
CA HIS A 192 -1.46 27.98 17.42
C HIS A 192 -0.91 28.65 16.17
N GLU A 193 -0.31 29.83 16.33
CA GLU A 193 0.58 30.41 15.33
C GLU A 193 1.66 31.24 16.02
N GLN A 194 2.90 31.05 15.59
CA GLN A 194 4.07 31.74 16.11
C GLN A 194 5.11 31.99 15.03
N TYR A 195 5.84 33.08 15.21
CA TYR A 195 7.01 33.46 14.42
C TYR A 195 8.23 33.46 15.33
N GLY A 196 9.30 32.78 14.91
CA GLY A 196 10.60 32.81 15.56
C GLY A 196 11.64 33.50 14.68
N TYR A 197 12.53 34.30 15.27
CA TYR A 197 13.63 34.94 14.56
C TYR A 197 14.96 34.69 15.28
N GLY A 198 15.90 34.04 14.59
CA GLY A 198 17.17 33.62 15.18
C GLY A 198 17.02 32.55 16.28
N GLY A 199 15.93 31.77 16.26
CA GLY A 199 15.62 30.73 17.24
C GLY A 199 14.82 31.22 18.47
N GLU A 200 14.55 32.53 18.57
CA GLU A 200 13.83 33.14 19.69
C GLU A 200 12.41 33.55 19.27
N ASP A 201 11.47 33.59 20.22
CA ASP A 201 10.09 34.02 19.96
C ASP A 201 10.02 35.49 19.52
N PHE A 202 9.43 35.73 18.34
CA PHE A 202 9.29 37.05 17.75
C PHE A 202 7.85 37.57 17.80
N LEU A 203 6.88 36.74 17.42
CA LEU A 203 5.44 37.03 17.52
C LEU A 203 4.68 35.75 17.87
N LEU A 204 3.71 35.86 18.77
CA LEU A 204 2.82 34.77 19.18
C LEU A 204 1.37 35.20 18.94
N PHE A 205 0.54 34.32 18.39
CA PHE A 205 -0.88 34.60 18.23
C PHE A 205 -1.67 34.12 19.44
N ASP A 206 -2.25 35.05 20.18
CA ASP A 206 -3.15 34.76 21.30
C ASP A 206 -4.56 34.59 20.74
N LEU A 207 -4.89 33.35 20.38
CA LEU A 207 -6.17 33.00 19.78
C LEU A 207 -7.35 33.33 20.72
N LYS A 208 -7.15 33.18 22.04
CA LYS A 208 -8.20 33.44 23.05
C LYS A 208 -8.58 34.91 23.13
N ASN A 209 -7.59 35.81 23.06
CA ASN A 209 -7.82 37.24 23.09
C ASN A 209 -7.81 37.88 21.69
N GLU A 210 -7.81 37.05 20.64
CA GLU A 210 -7.86 37.45 19.23
C GLU A 210 -6.83 38.54 18.87
N ARG A 211 -5.59 38.39 19.32
CA ARG A 211 -4.55 39.42 19.12
C ARG A 211 -3.15 38.84 19.04
N TRP A 212 -2.23 39.58 18.44
CA TRP A 212 -0.81 39.24 18.46
C TRP A 212 -0.15 39.65 19.78
N ILE A 213 0.84 38.88 20.21
CA ILE A 213 1.75 39.21 21.31
C ILE A 213 3.14 39.35 20.69
N ALA A 214 3.88 40.39 21.08
CA ALA A 214 5.25 40.61 20.67
C ALA A 214 6.16 40.50 21.91
N PRO A 215 6.85 39.37 22.12
CA PRO A 215 7.76 39.20 23.26
C PRO A 215 8.95 40.16 23.24
N VAL A 216 9.33 40.64 22.05
CA VAL A 216 10.46 41.55 21.83
C VAL A 216 9.99 42.87 21.20
N ARG A 217 10.68 43.97 21.55
CA ARG A 217 10.33 45.34 21.09
C ARG A 217 10.29 45.47 19.57
N GLN A 218 11.19 44.77 18.87
CA GLN A 218 11.30 44.76 17.41
C GLN A 218 10.05 44.18 16.72
N GLY A 219 9.26 43.36 17.44
CA GLY A 219 7.99 42.81 16.98
C GLY A 219 6.80 43.76 17.14
N HIS A 220 6.89 44.80 17.98
CA HIS A 220 5.75 45.67 18.33
C HIS A 220 5.13 46.35 17.11
N ILE A 221 5.95 46.82 16.16
CA ILE A 221 5.48 47.46 14.94
C ILE A 221 4.60 46.49 14.12
N THR A 222 5.02 45.23 14.00
CA THR A 222 4.22 44.21 13.29
C THR A 222 2.95 43.89 14.05
N LYS A 223 3.02 43.71 15.38
CA LYS A 223 1.83 43.50 16.22
C LYS A 223 0.78 44.58 15.99
N ILE A 224 1.14 45.86 16.10
CA ILE A 224 0.19 46.97 15.91
C ILE A 224 -0.44 46.93 14.51
N LYS A 225 0.39 46.72 13.48
CA LYS A 225 -0.07 46.66 12.09
C LYS A 225 -1.03 45.49 11.84
N TRP A 226 -0.74 44.32 12.39
CA TRP A 226 -1.54 43.11 12.17
C TRP A 226 -2.83 43.11 13.00
N ASP A 227 -2.79 43.59 14.24
CA ASP A 227 -3.99 43.75 15.08
C ASP A 227 -4.96 44.79 14.50
N ALA A 228 -4.45 45.85 13.86
CA ALA A 228 -5.29 46.86 13.20
C ALA A 228 -6.00 46.32 11.94
N ASN A 229 -5.51 45.23 11.34
CA ASN A 229 -6.09 44.63 10.15
C ASN A 229 -7.18 43.60 10.51
N VAL A 230 -8.35 44.11 10.94
CA VAL A 230 -9.49 43.29 11.38
C VAL A 230 -9.90 42.20 10.39
N PRO A 231 -10.00 42.44 9.06
CA PRO A 231 -10.35 41.39 8.11
C PRO A 231 -9.36 40.22 8.10
N LYS A 232 -8.05 40.51 8.15
CA LYS A 232 -7.01 39.46 8.17
C LYS A 232 -7.01 38.69 9.48
N LEU A 233 -7.19 39.40 10.60
CA LEU A 233 -7.28 38.80 11.92
C LEU A 233 -8.45 37.81 12.00
N LYS A 234 -9.64 38.20 11.51
CA LYS A 234 -10.81 37.30 11.44
C LYS A 234 -10.58 36.09 10.55
N ALA A 235 -9.93 36.28 9.39
CA ALA A 235 -9.59 35.16 8.51
C ALA A 235 -8.63 34.18 9.21
N LYS A 236 -7.68 34.69 9.99
CA LYS A 236 -6.74 33.87 10.76
C LYS A 236 -7.44 33.05 11.83
N ILE A 237 -8.29 33.69 12.62
CA ILE A 237 -9.09 33.02 13.66
C ILE A 237 -9.93 31.92 13.03
N HIS A 238 -10.62 32.22 11.93
CA HIS A 238 -11.42 31.22 11.21
C HIS A 238 -10.58 30.03 10.71
N TYR A 239 -9.34 30.27 10.26
CA TYR A 239 -8.45 29.19 9.86
C TYR A 239 -8.14 28.25 11.01
N LEU A 240 -7.62 28.80 12.11
CA LEU A 240 -7.12 28.04 13.24
C LEU A 240 -8.24 27.29 13.97
N THR A 241 -9.45 27.86 13.98
CA THR A 241 -10.61 27.26 14.68
C THR A 241 -11.44 26.32 13.80
N HIS A 242 -11.48 26.52 12.48
CA HIS A 242 -12.37 25.75 11.59
C HIS A 242 -11.63 25.09 10.43
N THR A 243 -11.01 25.89 9.55
CA THR A 243 -10.47 25.35 8.28
C THR A 243 -9.36 24.32 8.53
N CYS A 244 -8.48 24.57 9.49
CA CYS A 244 -7.41 23.64 9.84
C CYS A 244 -7.98 22.32 10.37
N ASN A 245 -9.02 22.37 11.22
CA ASN A 245 -9.69 21.18 11.75
C ASN A 245 -10.41 20.38 10.66
N GLU A 246 -11.02 21.05 9.66
CA GLU A 246 -11.59 20.36 8.49
C GLU A 246 -10.51 19.54 7.74
N TRP A 247 -9.32 20.12 7.54
CA TRP A 247 -8.19 19.43 6.91
C TRP A 247 -7.64 18.30 7.78
N LEU A 248 -7.45 18.54 9.08
CA LEU A 248 -7.00 17.54 10.05
C LEU A 248 -7.92 16.31 10.00
N ASN A 249 -9.24 16.52 10.11
CA ASN A 249 -10.24 15.45 10.07
C ASN A 249 -10.20 14.66 8.76
N LYS A 250 -10.06 15.38 7.63
CA LYS A 250 -9.95 14.77 6.31
C LYS A 250 -8.72 13.87 6.21
N TYR A 251 -7.56 14.34 6.70
CA TYR A 251 -6.32 13.59 6.65
C TYR A 251 -6.33 12.38 7.59
N VAL A 252 -6.77 12.54 8.84
CA VAL A 252 -6.91 11.43 9.80
C VAL A 252 -7.85 10.35 9.27
N SER A 253 -9.02 10.76 8.76
CA SER A 253 -10.02 9.81 8.23
C SER A 253 -9.49 9.05 7.02
N ASN A 254 -8.80 9.73 6.10
CA ASN A 254 -8.20 9.06 4.94
C ASN A 254 -7.06 8.14 5.34
N ARG A 255 -6.18 8.56 6.26
CA ARG A 255 -5.12 7.70 6.79
C ARG A 255 -5.71 6.42 7.39
N ARG A 256 -6.72 6.54 8.26
CA ARG A 256 -7.42 5.37 8.85
C ARG A 256 -8.02 4.47 7.79
N ARG A 257 -8.79 5.04 6.85
CA ARG A 257 -9.40 4.30 5.73
C ARG A 257 -8.35 3.54 4.93
N MET A 258 -7.21 4.16 4.64
CA MET A 258 -6.14 3.58 3.84
C MET A 258 -5.35 2.51 4.59
N LEU A 259 -5.12 2.68 5.89
CA LEU A 259 -4.49 1.66 6.73
C LEU A 259 -5.39 0.43 6.91
N GLN A 260 -6.71 0.62 6.95
CA GLN A 260 -7.68 -0.47 7.08
C GLN A 260 -8.06 -1.10 5.74
N ARG A 261 -7.83 -0.40 4.62
CA ARG A 261 -8.10 -0.93 3.28
C ARG A 261 -7.19 -2.12 3.04
N THR A 262 -7.79 -3.30 2.96
CA THR A 262 -7.13 -4.52 2.50
C THR A 262 -7.95 -5.11 1.38
N VAL A 263 -7.32 -5.28 0.21
CA VAL A 263 -7.91 -5.96 -0.93
C VAL A 263 -7.02 -7.15 -1.26
N PRO A 264 -7.51 -8.40 -1.16
CA PRO A 264 -6.71 -9.59 -1.41
C PRO A 264 -6.36 -9.73 -2.90
N PRO A 265 -5.20 -10.31 -3.24
CA PRO A 265 -4.79 -10.51 -4.63
C PRO A 265 -5.63 -11.55 -5.35
N GLN A 266 -5.96 -11.26 -6.60
CA GLN A 266 -6.31 -12.29 -7.57
C GLN A 266 -5.02 -12.84 -8.17
N VAL A 267 -4.79 -14.14 -7.99
CA VAL A 267 -3.57 -14.80 -8.47
C VAL A 267 -3.91 -15.70 -9.64
N THR A 268 -3.10 -15.64 -10.70
CA THR A 268 -3.23 -16.52 -11.86
C THR A 268 -1.86 -17.05 -12.26
N LEU A 269 -1.84 -18.29 -12.76
CA LEU A 269 -0.67 -18.89 -13.39
C LEU A 269 -0.88 -18.90 -14.90
N PHE A 270 0.11 -18.43 -15.65
CA PHE A 270 0.08 -18.49 -17.10
C PHE A 270 1.44 -18.87 -17.66
N GLN A 271 1.43 -19.58 -18.78
CA GLN A 271 2.62 -19.97 -19.52
C GLN A 271 2.29 -19.87 -21.00
N LYS A 272 3.13 -19.18 -21.76
CA LYS A 272 2.88 -18.96 -23.19
C LYS A 272 3.01 -20.26 -23.98
N GLU A 273 4.14 -20.93 -23.80
CA GLU A 273 4.52 -22.22 -24.41
C GLU A 273 5.35 -23.01 -23.39
N PRO A 274 5.45 -24.35 -23.51
CA PRO A 274 6.15 -25.18 -22.52
C PRO A 274 7.62 -24.80 -22.29
N SER A 275 8.28 -24.19 -23.28
CA SER A 275 9.65 -23.71 -23.22
C SER A 275 9.81 -22.34 -22.53
N TYR A 276 8.72 -21.64 -22.24
CA TYR A 276 8.75 -20.33 -21.58
C TYR A 276 8.61 -20.46 -20.06
N PRO A 277 9.14 -19.49 -19.28
CA PRO A 277 8.93 -19.45 -17.84
C PRO A 277 7.45 -19.43 -17.46
N VAL A 278 7.10 -20.15 -16.40
CA VAL A 278 5.77 -20.09 -15.79
C VAL A 278 5.66 -18.78 -15.03
N THR A 279 4.64 -17.98 -15.35
CA THR A 279 4.44 -16.69 -14.69
C THR A 279 3.33 -16.79 -13.66
N CYS A 280 3.62 -16.38 -12.44
CA CYS A 280 2.64 -16.13 -11.41
C CYS A 280 2.33 -14.63 -11.37
N HIS A 281 1.08 -14.28 -11.66
CA HIS A 281 0.61 -12.90 -11.69
C HIS A 281 -0.41 -12.69 -10.59
N ALA A 282 -0.04 -11.86 -9.61
CA ALA A 282 -0.95 -11.32 -8.62
C ALA A 282 -1.40 -9.93 -9.06
N THR A 283 -2.70 -9.66 -9.06
CA THR A 283 -3.27 -8.35 -9.40
C THR A 283 -4.46 -8.01 -8.51
N GLY A 284 -4.86 -6.75 -8.49
CA GLY A 284 -6.05 -6.29 -7.77
C GLY A 284 -5.86 -6.23 -6.26
N PHE A 285 -4.63 -6.19 -5.75
CA PHE A 285 -4.35 -6.17 -4.31
C PHE A 285 -4.00 -4.78 -3.76
N TYR A 286 -4.25 -4.57 -2.47
CA TYR A 286 -3.86 -3.37 -1.74
C TYR A 286 -3.70 -3.68 -0.25
N PRO A 287 -2.63 -3.26 0.46
CA PRO A 287 -1.58 -2.32 0.05
C PRO A 287 -0.55 -2.93 -0.92
N ASN A 288 0.40 -2.13 -1.40
CA ASN A 288 1.42 -2.56 -2.38
C ASN A 288 2.44 -3.58 -1.85
N ALA A 289 2.56 -3.72 -0.53
CA ALA A 289 3.46 -4.67 0.11
C ALA A 289 2.91 -6.10 -0.05
N ILE A 290 3.58 -6.90 -0.89
CA ILE A 290 3.22 -8.29 -1.19
C ILE A 290 4.47 -9.16 -1.26
N MET A 291 4.37 -10.39 -0.77
CA MET A 291 5.40 -11.42 -0.94
C MET A 291 4.91 -12.49 -1.89
N ILE A 292 5.68 -12.76 -2.94
CA ILE A 292 5.40 -13.82 -3.91
C ILE A 292 6.67 -14.66 -4.01
N PHE A 293 6.58 -15.96 -3.77
CA PHE A 293 7.71 -16.88 -3.87
C PHE A 293 7.25 -18.24 -4.39
N TRP A 294 8.20 -19.00 -4.91
CA TRP A 294 7.97 -20.33 -5.48
C TRP A 294 8.42 -21.40 -4.51
N ARG A 295 7.68 -22.52 -4.44
CA ARG A 295 8.06 -23.72 -3.70
C ARG A 295 8.15 -24.90 -4.66
N ARG A 296 9.18 -25.72 -4.49
CA ARG A 296 9.34 -27.03 -5.12
C ARG A 296 9.30 -28.08 -4.02
N ASP A 297 8.30 -28.96 -4.06
CA ASP A 297 8.10 -30.04 -3.07
C ASP A 297 8.12 -29.53 -1.62
N GLY A 298 7.56 -28.35 -1.40
CA GLY A 298 7.49 -27.69 -0.09
C GLY A 298 8.69 -26.83 0.28
N VAL A 299 9.80 -26.89 -0.46
CA VAL A 299 11.02 -26.08 -0.22
C VAL A 299 10.99 -24.82 -1.07
N GLU A 300 11.30 -23.67 -0.50
CA GLU A 300 11.37 -22.41 -1.24
C GLU A 300 12.50 -22.42 -2.28
N VAL A 301 12.19 -21.95 -3.49
CA VAL A 301 13.13 -21.85 -4.60
C VAL A 301 13.74 -20.46 -4.59
N HIS A 302 15.07 -20.39 -4.52
CA HIS A 302 15.85 -19.15 -4.57
C HIS A 302 16.82 -19.17 -5.75
N GLY A 303 17.17 -18.01 -6.31
CA GLY A 303 18.25 -17.87 -7.30
C GLY A 303 17.79 -17.60 -8.73
N VAL A 304 18.65 -17.97 -9.70
CA VAL A 304 18.54 -17.61 -11.14
C VAL A 304 17.26 -18.09 -11.81
N ASP A 305 16.65 -19.15 -11.28
CA ASP A 305 15.44 -19.76 -11.83
C ASP A 305 14.17 -18.95 -11.51
N VAL A 306 14.24 -17.97 -10.59
CA VAL A 306 13.11 -17.12 -10.20
C VAL A 306 13.43 -15.65 -10.42
N VAL A 307 12.64 -15.00 -11.27
CA VAL A 307 12.74 -13.56 -11.53
C VAL A 307 11.52 -12.85 -10.95
N HIS A 308 11.74 -11.88 -10.06
CA HIS A 308 10.68 -11.03 -9.52
C HIS A 308 10.64 -9.69 -10.26
N GLU A 309 9.47 -9.32 -10.77
CA GLU A 309 9.25 -7.98 -11.31
C GLU A 309 8.87 -7.00 -10.18
N GLU A 310 9.00 -5.70 -10.45
CA GLU A 310 8.57 -4.64 -9.55
C GLU A 310 7.05 -4.64 -9.37
N THR A 311 6.57 -4.11 -8.23
CA THR A 311 5.14 -3.91 -8.00
C THR A 311 4.68 -2.68 -8.79
N LEU A 312 3.72 -2.86 -9.69
CA LEU A 312 3.17 -1.79 -10.53
C LEU A 312 1.77 -1.38 -10.05
N PRO A 313 1.41 -0.07 -10.14
CA PRO A 313 0.07 0.39 -9.83
C PRO A 313 -0.92 0.05 -10.97
N ASN A 314 -2.17 -0.20 -10.59
CA ASN A 314 -3.32 -0.27 -11.50
C ASN A 314 -4.08 1.07 -11.49
N GLY A 315 -4.86 1.33 -12.55
CA GLY A 315 -5.64 2.56 -12.68
C GLY A 315 -6.80 2.72 -11.69
N ASP A 316 -7.12 1.67 -10.93
CA ASP A 316 -8.18 1.61 -9.92
C ASP A 316 -7.67 1.79 -8.47
N GLY A 317 -6.38 2.13 -8.31
CA GLY A 317 -5.74 2.27 -7.00
C GLY A 317 -5.40 0.95 -6.31
N THR A 318 -5.40 -0.17 -7.05
CA THR A 318 -4.80 -1.44 -6.61
C THR A 318 -3.41 -1.63 -7.23
N TYR A 319 -2.73 -2.74 -6.92
CA TYR A 319 -1.41 -3.07 -7.42
C TYR A 319 -1.39 -4.43 -8.11
N GLN A 320 -0.37 -4.63 -8.92
CA GLN A 320 -0.04 -5.89 -9.56
C GLN A 320 1.45 -6.20 -9.45
N LYS A 321 1.80 -7.49 -9.43
CA LYS A 321 3.19 -7.97 -9.40
C LYS A 321 3.28 -9.34 -10.08
N ARG A 322 4.40 -9.59 -10.75
CA ARG A 322 4.67 -10.86 -11.43
C ARG A 322 5.96 -11.49 -10.95
N THR A 323 5.97 -12.82 -10.96
CA THR A 323 7.19 -13.62 -10.78
C THR A 323 7.25 -14.69 -11.85
N HIS A 324 8.44 -14.97 -12.33
CA HIS A 324 8.67 -15.93 -13.41
C HIS A 324 9.53 -17.08 -12.89
N LEU A 325 9.09 -18.32 -13.10
CA LEU A 325 9.83 -19.53 -12.79
C LEU A 325 10.32 -20.16 -14.10
N ALA A 326 11.63 -20.21 -14.30
CA ALA A 326 12.27 -20.89 -15.41
C ALA A 326 12.50 -22.36 -15.05
N VAL A 327 11.71 -23.26 -15.66
CA VAL A 327 11.79 -24.71 -15.39
C VAL A 327 11.47 -25.48 -16.68
N SER A 328 12.08 -26.66 -16.86
CA SER A 328 11.81 -27.49 -18.03
C SER A 328 10.44 -28.19 -17.93
N PRO A 329 9.80 -28.56 -19.06
CA PRO A 329 8.53 -29.27 -19.04
C PRO A 329 8.57 -30.62 -18.33
N GLU A 330 9.71 -31.32 -18.34
CA GLU A 330 9.88 -32.60 -17.64
C GLU A 330 9.94 -32.38 -16.14
N ASP A 331 10.68 -31.36 -15.70
CA ASP A 331 10.87 -31.10 -14.28
C ASP A 331 9.59 -30.55 -13.62
N LEU A 332 8.82 -29.74 -14.36
CA LEU A 332 7.49 -29.26 -13.95
C LEU A 332 6.47 -30.40 -13.78
N GLN A 333 6.62 -31.51 -14.51
CA GLN A 333 5.77 -32.71 -14.35
C GLN A 333 6.23 -33.60 -13.19
N LYS A 334 7.52 -33.56 -12.85
CA LYS A 334 8.13 -34.44 -11.85
C LYS A 334 7.96 -33.92 -10.42
N HIS A 335 7.99 -32.61 -10.24
CA HIS A 335 7.96 -31.97 -8.92
C HIS A 335 6.72 -31.10 -8.73
N ASP A 336 6.29 -30.94 -7.47
CA ASP A 336 5.14 -30.11 -7.12
C ASP A 336 5.58 -28.65 -6.93
N TYR A 337 5.48 -27.87 -8.01
CA TYR A 337 5.75 -26.45 -7.99
C TYR A 337 4.53 -25.64 -7.56
N LYS A 338 4.69 -24.74 -6.58
CA LYS A 338 3.62 -23.86 -6.09
C LYS A 338 4.06 -22.41 -6.06
N CYS A 339 3.24 -21.52 -6.63
CA CYS A 339 3.34 -20.09 -6.35
C CYS A 339 2.60 -19.79 -5.06
N THR A 340 3.30 -19.24 -4.07
CA THR A 340 2.71 -18.79 -2.81
C THR A 340 2.75 -17.27 -2.75
N VAL A 341 1.59 -16.68 -2.52
CA VAL A 341 1.38 -15.23 -2.42
C VAL A 341 0.89 -14.92 -1.01
N LYS A 342 1.65 -14.12 -0.27
CA LYS A 342 1.30 -13.63 1.05
C LYS A 342 1.05 -12.14 1.02
N HIS A 343 -0.11 -11.72 1.51
CA HIS A 343 -0.56 -10.33 1.43
C HIS A 343 -1.48 -9.97 2.60
N SER A 344 -1.06 -9.06 3.48
CA SER A 344 -1.85 -8.54 4.61
C SER A 344 -2.57 -9.62 5.44
N GLY A 345 -1.89 -10.73 5.74
CA GLY A 345 -2.44 -11.83 6.52
C GLY A 345 -3.25 -12.86 5.72
N ASN A 346 -3.44 -12.66 4.41
CA ASN A 346 -4.01 -13.65 3.49
C ASN A 346 -2.90 -14.38 2.75
N ASP A 347 -3.00 -15.72 2.72
CA ASP A 347 -2.11 -16.60 1.99
C ASP A 347 -2.89 -17.25 0.83
N VAL A 348 -2.47 -17.00 -0.41
CA VAL A 348 -3.01 -17.62 -1.62
C VAL A 348 -1.93 -18.53 -2.21
N VAL A 349 -2.26 -19.80 -2.46
CA VAL A 349 -1.33 -20.78 -3.01
C VAL A 349 -1.92 -21.38 -4.28
N LEU A 350 -1.17 -21.34 -5.38
CA LEU A 350 -1.53 -22.00 -6.64
C LEU A 350 -0.48 -23.04 -7.01
N SER A 351 -0.90 -24.29 -7.20
CA SER A 351 -0.08 -25.33 -7.81
C SER A 351 0.07 -25.08 -9.30
N ALA A 352 1.31 -25.11 -9.80
CA ALA A 352 1.63 -25.02 -11.22
C ALA A 352 1.57 -26.41 -11.85
N ASN A 353 0.35 -26.85 -12.20
CA ASN A 353 0.11 -28.04 -13.00
C ASN A 353 -0.46 -27.63 -14.38
N ARG A 354 -0.51 -28.57 -15.33
CA ARG A 354 -0.99 -28.27 -16.69
C ARG A 354 -2.43 -27.75 -16.73
N ASP A 355 -3.28 -28.13 -15.77
CA ASP A 355 -4.69 -27.76 -15.74
C ASP A 355 -4.92 -26.36 -15.13
N SER A 356 -4.03 -25.91 -14.26
CA SER A 356 -4.09 -24.60 -13.60
C SER A 356 -3.37 -23.49 -14.37
N ILE A 357 -2.40 -23.85 -15.21
CA ILE A 357 -1.65 -22.93 -16.06
C ILE A 357 -2.51 -22.54 -17.26
N ARG A 358 -2.94 -21.27 -17.33
CA ARG A 358 -3.61 -20.74 -18.52
C ARG A 358 -2.62 -20.66 -19.68
N GLY A 359 -2.79 -21.54 -20.67
CA GLY A 359 -2.04 -21.54 -21.93
C GLY A 359 -2.82 -20.84 -23.04
N ASN A 360 -2.14 -20.01 -23.83
CA ASN A 360 -2.71 -19.42 -25.05
C ASN A 360 -2.46 -20.29 -26.29
N SER A 361 -2.29 -21.61 -26.09
CA SER A 361 -2.07 -22.56 -27.17
C SER A 361 -3.30 -22.54 -28.07
N ARG A 362 -3.25 -21.75 -29.15
CA ARG A 362 -4.21 -21.83 -30.24
C ARG A 362 -4.19 -23.28 -30.68
N ASN A 363 -5.30 -23.98 -30.45
CA ASN A 363 -5.47 -25.38 -30.81
C ASN A 363 -5.48 -25.51 -32.34
N THR A 364 -4.30 -25.40 -32.95
CA THR A 364 -4.05 -25.52 -34.39
C THR A 364 -4.40 -26.91 -34.92
N GLN A 365 -4.49 -27.90 -34.03
CA GLN A 365 -4.98 -29.25 -34.35
C GLN A 365 -6.47 -29.26 -34.71
N GLY A 366 -7.32 -28.51 -34.01
CA GLY A 366 -8.75 -28.46 -34.31
C GLY A 366 -9.06 -27.80 -35.66
N VAL A 367 -8.36 -26.72 -35.98
CA VAL A 367 -8.51 -26.00 -37.26
C VAL A 367 -8.04 -26.84 -38.45
N SER A 368 -6.96 -27.61 -38.28
CA SER A 368 -6.43 -28.48 -39.34
C SER A 368 -7.40 -29.63 -39.68
N ILE A 369 -8.06 -30.22 -38.68
CA ILE A 369 -9.05 -31.31 -38.90
C ILE A 369 -10.29 -30.78 -39.62
N ILE A 370 -10.76 -29.57 -39.27
CA ILE A 370 -11.91 -28.93 -39.92
C ILE A 370 -11.59 -28.61 -41.40
N ILE A 371 -10.38 -28.13 -41.69
CA ILE A 371 -9.97 -27.83 -43.07
C ILE A 371 -9.88 -29.12 -43.91
N ILE A 372 -9.33 -30.20 -43.36
CA ILE A 372 -9.25 -31.50 -44.06
C ILE A 372 -10.63 -32.07 -44.34
N THR A 373 -11.54 -32.01 -43.37
CA THR A 373 -12.92 -32.52 -43.53
C THR A 373 -13.71 -31.72 -44.59
N ILE A 374 -13.59 -30.39 -44.60
CA ILE A 374 -14.24 -29.55 -45.62
C ILE A 374 -13.72 -29.88 -47.03
N ASN A 375 -12.40 -30.03 -47.19
CA ASN A 375 -11.82 -30.36 -48.49
C ASN A 375 -12.24 -31.76 -48.99
N MET A 376 -12.32 -32.75 -48.09
CA MET A 376 -12.79 -34.09 -48.44
C MET A 376 -14.26 -34.11 -48.91
N VAL A 377 -15.13 -33.32 -48.25
CA VAL A 377 -16.53 -33.18 -48.66
C VAL A 377 -16.64 -32.47 -50.02
N LEU A 378 -15.85 -31.43 -50.26
CA LEU A 378 -15.87 -30.71 -51.53
C LEU A 378 -15.45 -31.59 -52.71
N ILE A 379 -14.40 -32.40 -52.54
CA ILE A 379 -13.93 -33.34 -53.58
C ILE A 379 -15.00 -34.39 -53.90
N SER A 380 -15.69 -34.92 -52.88
CA SER A 380 -16.73 -35.93 -53.08
C SER A 380 -17.97 -35.37 -53.79
N VAL A 381 -18.34 -34.10 -53.53
CA VAL A 381 -19.41 -33.42 -54.27
C VAL A 381 -19.03 -33.19 -55.74
N ILE A 382 -17.79 -32.77 -56.02
CA ILE A 382 -17.30 -32.56 -57.39
C ILE A 382 -17.30 -33.88 -58.17
N LEU A 383 -16.84 -34.96 -57.54
CA LEU A 383 -16.88 -36.30 -58.14
C LEU A 383 -18.31 -36.75 -58.44
N ALA A 384 -19.23 -36.59 -57.49
CA ALA A 384 -20.64 -36.93 -57.71
C ALA A 384 -21.26 -36.11 -58.86
N PHE A 385 -21.00 -34.81 -58.91
CA PHE A 385 -21.47 -33.94 -59.99
C PHE A 385 -20.88 -34.35 -61.34
N SER A 386 -19.59 -34.67 -61.40
CA SER A 386 -18.93 -35.14 -62.62
C SER A 386 -19.54 -36.44 -63.16
N VAL A 387 -19.89 -37.38 -62.27
CA VAL A 387 -20.57 -38.63 -62.62
C VAL A 387 -21.98 -38.36 -63.12
N ILE A 388 -22.73 -37.48 -62.46
CA ILE A 388 -24.08 -37.08 -62.89
C ILE A 388 -24.04 -36.45 -64.29
N VAL A 389 -23.10 -35.53 -64.54
CA VAL A 389 -22.93 -34.91 -65.86
C VAL A 389 -22.56 -35.95 -66.92
N LEU A 390 -21.68 -36.91 -66.61
CA LEU A 390 -21.34 -38.00 -67.54
C LEU A 390 -22.54 -38.90 -67.85
N VAL A 391 -23.38 -39.21 -66.85
CA VAL A 391 -24.62 -39.98 -67.03
C VAL A 391 -25.63 -39.21 -67.86
N LEU A 392 -25.84 -37.91 -67.58
CA LEU A 392 -26.73 -37.04 -68.34
C LEU A 392 -26.25 -36.84 -69.79
N LYS A 393 -24.93 -36.77 -70.01
CA LYS A 393 -24.36 -36.69 -71.36
C LYS A 393 -24.54 -38.02 -72.11
N ARG A 394 -24.45 -39.16 -71.42
CA ARG A 394 -24.77 -40.49 -71.98
C ARG A 394 -26.25 -40.66 -72.32
N THR A 395 -27.17 -40.16 -71.49
CA THR A 395 -28.61 -40.26 -71.76
C THR A 395 -29.07 -39.31 -72.87
N MET A 396 -28.45 -38.14 -73.01
CA MET A 396 -28.72 -37.23 -74.15
C MET A 396 -28.10 -37.69 -75.47
N TYR A 397 -26.98 -38.42 -75.46
CA TYR A 397 -26.42 -39.01 -76.70
C TYR A 397 -27.24 -40.19 -77.25
N CYS A 398 -28.14 -40.78 -76.44
CA CYS A 398 -29.02 -41.89 -76.83
C CYS A 398 -30.47 -41.47 -77.13
N LYS A 399 -30.82 -40.18 -77.10
CA LYS A 399 -32.14 -39.67 -77.52
C LYS A 399 -32.00 -38.82 -78.78
N GLY A 400 -31.80 -39.49 -79.91
CA GLY A 400 -31.79 -38.85 -81.21
C GLY A 400 -31.75 -39.87 -82.36
N LYS A 401 -32.89 -40.52 -82.64
CA LYS A 401 -33.28 -40.99 -83.97
C LYS A 401 -34.71 -41.55 -83.97
N GLU A 402 -35.62 -40.91 -84.70
CA GLU A 402 -36.83 -41.53 -85.25
C GLU A 402 -36.64 -41.84 -86.75
N PRO A 403 -37.42 -42.77 -87.33
CA PRO A 403 -37.02 -43.53 -88.52
C PRO A 403 -37.68 -43.04 -89.81
N THR A 404 -36.93 -43.01 -90.91
CA THR A 404 -37.50 -43.06 -92.27
C THR A 404 -36.68 -43.98 -93.18
N THR A 405 -37.29 -45.12 -93.50
CA THR A 405 -37.28 -45.86 -94.77
C THR A 405 -35.99 -46.02 -95.58
N GLY A 406 -35.55 -47.28 -95.71
CA GLY A 406 -35.13 -47.85 -97.00
C GLY A 406 -33.64 -48.12 -97.24
N LYS A 407 -33.31 -49.42 -97.34
CA LYS A 407 -32.13 -50.06 -97.98
C LYS A 407 -30.85 -50.29 -97.15
N GLU A 408 -30.73 -51.57 -96.76
CA GLU A 408 -29.59 -52.51 -96.89
C GLU A 408 -28.17 -52.21 -96.35
N LYS A 409 -27.68 -53.22 -95.60
CA LYS A 409 -26.29 -53.69 -95.36
C LYS A 409 -25.46 -53.10 -94.19
N GLN A 410 -25.39 -53.93 -93.13
CA GLN A 410 -24.19 -54.62 -92.59
C GLN A 410 -22.94 -53.83 -92.09
N CYS A 411 -22.67 -54.03 -90.77
CA CYS A 411 -21.36 -54.05 -90.04
C CYS A 411 -20.51 -52.75 -89.92
N PRO A 412 -19.43 -52.67 -89.06
CA PRO A 412 -18.79 -53.68 -88.18
C PRO A 412 -18.37 -53.21 -86.76
N ILE A 413 -17.91 -54.18 -85.96
CA ILE A 413 -16.98 -54.04 -84.82
C ILE A 413 -15.55 -53.87 -85.36
N SER A 414 -14.77 -52.91 -84.85
CA SER A 414 -13.29 -52.87 -84.92
C SER A 414 -12.77 -52.06 -83.73
N ARG A 415 -12.15 -52.64 -82.69
CA ARG A 415 -10.76 -53.11 -82.58
C ARG A 415 -9.73 -52.07 -83.04
N LEU A 416 -9.12 -51.37 -82.07
CA LEU A 416 -7.72 -50.94 -82.16
C LEU A 416 -7.08 -51.07 -80.76
N GLU A 417 -6.62 -52.28 -80.46
CA GLU A 417 -5.43 -52.43 -79.63
C GLU A 417 -4.25 -51.93 -80.46
N LYS A 418 -3.40 -51.08 -79.87
CA LYS A 418 -1.94 -51.23 -79.90
C LYS A 418 -1.27 -50.16 -79.05
N ASN A 419 -0.66 -50.65 -77.97
CA ASN A 419 0.63 -50.26 -77.40
C ASN A 419 0.56 -50.14 -75.88
N VAL A 420 0.47 -51.32 -75.25
CA VAL A 420 1.04 -51.56 -73.91
C VAL A 420 2.50 -51.98 -74.11
N LEU A 421 3.35 -51.56 -73.16
CA LEU A 421 4.75 -51.92 -72.96
C LEU A 421 5.77 -51.20 -73.84
N LEU A 422 6.30 -50.08 -73.33
CA LEU A 422 7.74 -49.99 -73.09
C LEU A 422 8.00 -49.18 -71.82
N LEU A 423 8.82 -49.79 -70.95
CA LEU A 423 9.62 -49.19 -69.87
C LEU A 423 8.91 -48.91 -68.54
N ASN A 424 8.60 -50.01 -67.86
CA ASN A 424 8.81 -50.10 -66.42
C ASN A 424 10.33 -50.08 -66.13
N ASN A 425 10.68 -49.47 -64.99
CA ASN A 425 11.96 -49.55 -64.24
C ASN A 425 13.09 -48.57 -64.60
N SER A 426 13.23 -47.51 -63.79
CA SER A 426 14.35 -47.41 -62.85
C SER A 426 14.09 -46.32 -61.79
N LYS A 427 14.49 -46.63 -60.57
CA LYS A 427 14.54 -45.78 -59.36
C LYS A 427 16.04 -45.49 -59.10
N PRO A 428 16.43 -44.89 -57.97
CA PRO A 428 16.57 -43.47 -57.59
C PRO A 428 18.05 -42.98 -57.55
N ALA A 429 18.32 -41.67 -57.39
CA ALA A 429 19.54 -41.15 -56.74
C ALA A 429 19.49 -39.63 -56.48
N GLU A 430 20.38 -39.20 -55.60
CA GLU A 430 20.43 -38.04 -54.69
C GLU A 430 21.54 -37.04 -55.08
N MET A 431 21.49 -35.81 -54.54
CA MET A 431 22.58 -34.79 -54.35
C MET A 431 23.14 -34.10 -55.65
N GLU A 432 23.57 -32.83 -55.73
CA GLU A 432 24.05 -31.80 -54.80
C GLU A 432 23.89 -30.36 -55.40
N LYS A 433 23.89 -29.38 -54.47
CA LYS A 433 24.01 -27.90 -54.51
C LYS A 433 24.48 -27.18 -55.80
N SER A 434 23.93 -25.97 -56.02
CA SER A 434 24.76 -24.74 -56.16
C SER A 434 23.95 -23.45 -55.87
N LYS A 435 24.66 -22.43 -55.35
CA LYS A 435 24.21 -21.11 -54.91
C LYS A 435 23.84 -20.18 -56.08
N LEU A 436 22.85 -19.30 -55.90
CA LEU A 436 22.98 -17.89 -56.32
C LEU A 436 22.11 -16.95 -55.48
N SER A 437 22.70 -15.81 -55.15
CA SER A 437 22.30 -14.71 -54.27
C SER A 437 21.35 -13.69 -54.91
N HIS A 438 20.42 -13.11 -54.13
CA HIS A 438 20.42 -11.69 -53.69
C HIS A 438 19.01 -11.19 -53.28
N SER A 439 19.00 -10.45 -52.15
CA SER A 439 18.15 -9.30 -51.74
C SER A 439 16.63 -9.37 -51.99
N ALA A 440 15.76 -9.49 -51.00
CA ALA A 440 15.40 -8.51 -49.95
C ALA A 440 15.14 -7.10 -50.51
N ASP A 441 13.86 -6.71 -50.59
CA ASP A 441 13.40 -5.44 -50.04
C ASP A 441 11.89 -5.41 -49.78
N THR A 442 11.59 -4.74 -48.67
CA THR A 442 10.34 -4.59 -47.94
C THR A 442 9.44 -3.54 -48.60
N LEU A 443 8.17 -3.87 -48.87
CA LEU A 443 7.15 -2.87 -49.21
C LEU A 443 6.41 -2.45 -47.93
N GLN A 444 6.56 -1.18 -47.57
CA GLN A 444 5.83 -0.47 -46.53
C GLN A 444 4.95 0.60 -47.21
N CYS A 445 3.68 0.68 -46.82
CA CYS A 445 2.67 1.56 -47.42
C CYS A 445 2.87 3.05 -47.09
N PRO A 446 2.40 3.99 -47.94
CA PRO A 446 2.60 5.42 -47.76
C PRO A 446 1.50 6.13 -46.98
N THR A 447 1.92 7.19 -46.30
CA THR A 447 1.15 8.28 -45.69
C THR A 447 0.53 9.22 -46.74
N GLN A 448 -0.64 9.78 -46.42
CA GLN A 448 -1.23 10.93 -47.11
C GLN A 448 -1.20 12.16 -46.21
N ASP A 449 -0.57 13.22 -46.70
CA ASP A 449 -0.71 14.60 -46.23
C ASP A 449 -1.99 15.24 -46.79
N THR A 450 -2.54 16.22 -46.06
CA THR A 450 -3.02 17.48 -46.63
C THR A 450 -3.26 18.52 -45.51
N THR A 451 -2.42 19.56 -45.50
CA THR A 451 -2.72 21.02 -45.41
C THR A 451 -3.93 21.49 -44.58
N GLY A 452 -3.91 22.49 -43.69
CA GLY A 452 -3.01 23.61 -43.42
C GLY A 452 -3.87 24.81 -42.94
N SER A 453 -3.41 25.61 -41.98
CA SER A 453 -3.72 27.06 -41.86
C SER A 453 -3.07 27.68 -40.63
N ASP A 454 -2.15 28.61 -40.88
CA ASP A 454 -1.52 29.53 -39.94
C ASP A 454 -2.50 30.54 -39.32
N ARG A 455 -2.19 30.98 -38.09
CA ARG A 455 -2.31 32.40 -37.66
C ARG A 455 -1.50 32.67 -36.39
N SER A 456 -0.31 33.23 -36.58
CA SER A 456 0.45 33.96 -35.55
C SER A 456 -0.12 35.35 -35.33
N ARG A 457 -0.14 35.81 -34.07
CA ARG A 457 -0.24 37.23 -33.71
C ARG A 457 0.65 37.54 -32.51
N THR A 458 1.69 38.32 -32.78
CA THR A 458 2.56 39.00 -31.83
C THR A 458 2.01 40.40 -31.59
N ILE A 459 1.89 40.85 -30.33
CA ILE A 459 1.88 42.28 -29.97
C ILE A 459 2.71 42.48 -28.70
N SER A 460 3.42 43.60 -28.72
CA SER A 460 4.59 44.06 -27.96
C SER A 460 4.31 44.74 -26.62
N SER A 461 5.44 44.94 -25.93
CA SER A 461 5.79 45.66 -24.69
C SER A 461 5.37 47.13 -24.49
N GLY A 462 5.43 47.54 -23.22
CA GLY A 462 5.56 48.91 -22.67
C GLY A 462 4.49 49.18 -21.60
N SER A 463 4.69 49.81 -20.44
CA SER A 463 5.83 50.48 -19.78
C SER A 463 5.46 50.74 -18.30
N SER A 464 6.48 50.97 -17.47
CA SER A 464 6.52 51.39 -16.06
C SER A 464 5.57 52.51 -15.59
N VAL A 465 5.13 52.46 -14.32
CA VAL A 465 5.17 53.50 -13.25
C VAL A 465 4.40 53.01 -12.01
N GLY A 466 4.94 53.24 -10.80
CA GLY A 466 4.17 53.34 -9.55
C GLY A 466 4.51 52.32 -8.47
N SER A 467 5.47 52.67 -7.61
CA SER A 467 5.77 52.02 -6.34
C SER A 467 4.61 52.14 -5.36
N ASP A 468 4.12 51.02 -4.81
CA ASP A 468 3.33 51.01 -3.58
C ASP A 468 3.70 49.79 -2.72
N ASP A 469 4.14 50.07 -1.50
CA ASP A 469 4.52 49.15 -0.44
C ASP A 469 3.29 48.36 0.08
N SER A 470 3.04 47.17 -0.47
CA SER A 470 1.91 46.33 -0.01
C SER A 470 2.22 44.83 0.06
N GLY A 471 3.42 44.47 0.56
CA GLY A 471 3.78 43.07 0.83
C GLY A 471 3.68 42.74 2.31
N ASP A 472 2.48 42.44 2.82
CA ASP A 472 2.32 41.96 4.19
C ASP A 472 1.39 40.74 4.25
N SER A 473 1.88 39.66 4.84
CA SER A 473 1.22 38.42 5.27
C SER A 473 0.23 37.72 4.31
N THR A 474 0.71 36.67 3.62
CA THR A 474 -0.13 35.64 3.01
C THR A 474 0.09 34.28 3.68
N THR A 475 -0.90 33.81 4.43
CA THR A 475 -1.39 32.43 4.26
C THR A 475 -2.44 32.53 3.14
N PRO A 476 -2.23 31.94 1.97
CA PRO A 476 -3.20 32.04 0.89
C PRO A 476 -4.48 31.27 1.23
N PHE A 477 -5.56 32.01 1.42
CA PHE A 477 -6.85 31.42 1.74
C PHE A 477 -7.58 30.95 0.49
N VAL A 478 -8.08 29.71 0.58
CA VAL A 478 -8.95 29.05 -0.38
C VAL A 478 -10.25 29.85 -0.53
N LYS A 479 -10.43 30.51 -1.67
CA LYS A 479 -11.74 31.02 -2.08
C LYS A 479 -12.59 29.81 -2.51
N LYS A 480 -13.47 29.31 -1.63
CA LYS A 480 -14.49 28.28 -1.99
C LYS A 480 -15.39 28.87 -3.10
N ARG A 481 -15.32 28.32 -4.32
CA ARG A 481 -16.45 28.38 -5.27
C ARG A 481 -17.46 27.33 -4.81
N LYS A 482 -18.73 27.73 -4.71
CA LYS A 482 -19.87 26.84 -4.44
C LYS A 482 -19.75 25.58 -5.32
N LEU A 483 -19.62 24.40 -4.72
CA LEU A 483 -20.01 23.16 -5.40
C LEU A 483 -21.53 23.21 -5.51
N GLY A 484 -22.02 23.34 -6.73
CA GLY A 484 -23.40 23.03 -7.07
C GLY A 484 -23.60 21.52 -6.94
N SER A 485 -24.73 21.15 -6.35
CA SER A 485 -25.29 19.80 -6.43
C SER A 485 -25.47 19.37 -7.88
N VAL A 486 -24.88 18.25 -8.27
CA VAL A 486 -25.44 17.28 -9.23
C VAL A 486 -25.04 15.89 -8.75
#